data_AF-A0A962NAU4-F1
#
_entry.id   AF-A0A962NAU4-F1
#
_cell.length_a   1.000
_cell.length_b   1.000
_cell.length_c   1.000
_cell.angle_alpha   90.00
_cell.angle_beta   90.00
_cell.angle_gamma   90.00
#
_symmetry.space_group_name_H-M   'P 1'
#
loop_
_entity.id
_entity.type
_entity.pdbx_description
1 polymer ?
#
loop_
_entity_poly.entity_id
_entity_poly.type
_entity_poly.pdbx_seq_one_letter_code
_entity_poly.pdbx_strand_id
1 'polypeptide(L)'
;MQKILFAMLLSAGCAFQSAQAGILEDLLAVPAIQSLLGRLPELPVITRNCADPSFKQRNATFCQQVDDAARLAQMPTELRLLMAQPRAAASLRELCLAAVGRPMQNSYLCAELYKAESGFNSMAEQRRKLLQEQNRESPG
;
A
#
# COMPACT_ATOMS: atom_id res chain seq x y z
N MET A 1 -56.54 6.58 -18.12
CA MET A 1 -55.64 6.58 -16.95
C MET A 1 -54.39 5.79 -17.30
N GLN A 2 -53.27 6.46 -17.60
CA GLN A 2 -51.99 5.77 -17.87
C GLN A 2 -50.85 6.77 -17.68
N LYS A 3 -50.77 7.34 -16.48
CA LYS A 3 -49.62 8.08 -15.97
C LYS A 3 -49.29 7.41 -14.65
N ILE A 4 -48.00 7.28 -14.33
CA ILE A 4 -47.44 6.55 -13.17
C ILE A 4 -47.11 5.09 -13.50
N LEU A 5 -46.04 4.86 -14.28
CA LEU A 5 -45.28 3.61 -14.29
C LEU A 5 -43.89 3.89 -14.91
N PHE A 6 -43.19 4.92 -14.40
CA PHE A 6 -41.85 5.28 -14.87
C PHE A 6 -40.96 5.85 -13.74
N ALA A 7 -41.19 5.42 -12.50
CA ALA A 7 -40.52 6.01 -11.33
C ALA A 7 -40.08 4.98 -10.29
N MET A 8 -39.57 3.81 -10.70
CA MET A 8 -39.20 2.77 -9.73
C MET A 8 -37.94 1.94 -10.06
N LEU A 9 -36.99 2.46 -10.84
CA LEU A 9 -35.72 1.75 -11.09
C LEU A 9 -34.46 2.62 -11.01
N LEU A 10 -34.53 3.83 -10.44
CA LEU A 10 -33.38 4.76 -10.31
C LEU A 10 -32.78 4.85 -8.89
N SER A 11 -32.85 3.77 -8.12
CA SER A 11 -32.29 3.73 -6.76
C SER A 11 -31.59 2.40 -6.45
N ALA A 12 -30.79 1.90 -7.40
CA ALA A 12 -29.62 1.09 -7.05
C ALA A 12 -28.47 2.06 -6.69
N GLY A 13 -28.64 2.74 -5.56
CA GLY A 13 -27.61 3.60 -4.98
C GLY A 13 -26.36 2.80 -4.69
N CYS A 14 -25.24 3.28 -5.24
CA CYS A 14 -23.87 3.15 -4.74
C CYS A 14 -23.61 1.88 -3.91
N ALA A 15 -23.67 0.71 -4.54
CA ALA A 15 -23.11 -0.48 -3.95
C ALA A 15 -21.58 -0.35 -4.01
N PHE A 16 -21.01 0.15 -2.91
CA PHE A 16 -19.68 -0.15 -2.43
C PHE A 16 -18.58 -0.16 -3.50
N GLN A 17 -17.98 1.01 -3.77
CA GLN A 17 -16.54 1.06 -3.96
C GLN A 17 -15.89 0.78 -2.60
N SER A 18 -16.12 -0.41 -2.04
CA SER A 18 -15.39 -0.87 -0.89
C SER A 18 -13.96 -1.07 -1.34
N ALA A 19 -13.11 -0.14 -0.91
CA ALA A 19 -11.74 -0.39 -0.50
C ALA A 19 -11.00 -1.36 -1.44
N GLN A 20 -10.32 -0.79 -2.44
CA GLN A 20 -9.04 -1.38 -2.82
C GLN A 20 -8.21 -1.33 -1.54
N ALA A 21 -8.19 -2.42 -0.76
CA ALA A 21 -7.11 -2.68 0.16
C ALA A 21 -5.85 -2.47 -0.68
N GLY A 22 -5.14 -1.39 -0.38
CA GLY A 22 -3.96 -1.03 -1.11
C GLY A 22 -2.87 -2.06 -0.80
N ILE A 23 -1.80 -2.00 -1.57
CA ILE A 23 -0.56 -2.77 -1.32
C ILE A 23 -0.10 -2.59 0.14
N LEU A 24 -0.40 -1.45 0.75
CA LEU A 24 0.00 -1.09 2.10
C LEU A 24 -0.70 -1.94 3.18
N GLU A 25 -2.01 -2.17 3.08
CA GLU A 25 -2.77 -3.06 3.95
C GLU A 25 -2.30 -4.50 3.80
N ASP A 26 -2.11 -4.93 2.56
CA ASP A 26 -1.68 -6.30 2.26
C ASP A 26 -0.32 -6.58 2.92
N LEU A 27 0.60 -5.63 2.85
CA LEU A 27 1.90 -5.72 3.52
C LEU A 27 1.77 -5.68 5.05
N LEU A 28 0.91 -4.81 5.58
CA LEU A 28 0.65 -4.76 7.03
C LEU A 28 -0.06 -6.02 7.55
N ALA A 29 -0.75 -6.78 6.68
CA ALA A 29 -1.33 -8.06 7.04
C ALA A 29 -0.29 -9.20 7.10
N VAL A 30 0.92 -9.02 6.56
CA VAL A 30 1.96 -10.06 6.56
C VAL A 30 2.61 -10.21 7.95
N PRO A 31 2.54 -11.39 8.60
CA PRO A 31 3.09 -11.58 9.95
C PRO A 31 4.60 -11.36 10.03
N ALA A 32 5.36 -11.75 9.00
CA ALA A 32 6.80 -11.54 8.95
C ALA A 32 7.17 -10.04 8.93
N ILE A 33 6.38 -9.23 8.22
CA ILE A 33 6.55 -7.77 8.19
C ILE A 33 6.20 -7.18 9.56
N GLN A 34 5.12 -7.62 10.19
CA GLN A 34 4.76 -7.18 11.55
C GLN A 34 5.83 -7.54 12.59
N SER A 35 6.44 -8.72 12.47
CA SER A 35 7.58 -9.12 13.32
C SER A 35 8.78 -8.19 13.14
N LEU A 36 9.12 -7.82 11.90
CA LEU A 36 10.18 -6.86 11.59
C LEU A 36 9.85 -5.45 12.10
N LEU A 37 8.59 -5.02 11.98
CA LEU A 37 8.10 -3.74 12.50
C LEU A 37 8.01 -3.71 14.04
N GLY A 38 7.97 -4.86 14.71
CA GLY A 38 8.14 -4.94 16.16
C GLY A 38 9.59 -4.78 16.61
N ARG A 39 10.55 -4.91 15.68
CA ARG A 39 12.00 -4.89 15.90
C ARG A 39 12.67 -3.70 15.22
N LEU A 40 12.00 -2.54 15.21
CA LEU A 40 12.49 -1.32 14.55
C LEU A 40 13.94 -0.94 14.88
N PRO A 41 14.43 -1.07 16.14
CA PRO A 41 15.82 -0.74 16.45
C PRO A 41 16.85 -1.60 15.70
N GLU A 42 16.48 -2.83 15.38
CA GLU A 42 17.36 -3.81 14.71
C GLU A 42 17.23 -3.77 13.19
N LEU A 43 16.11 -3.23 12.69
CA LEU A 43 15.80 -3.17 11.26
C LEU A 43 16.92 -2.55 10.41
N PRO A 44 17.59 -1.44 10.80
CA PRO A 44 18.70 -0.88 10.03
C PRO A 44 19.88 -1.85 9.87
N VAL A 45 20.17 -2.67 10.89
CA VAL A 45 21.25 -3.67 10.84
C VAL A 45 20.88 -4.79 9.89
N ILE A 46 19.63 -5.27 9.96
CA ILE A 46 19.11 -6.32 9.08
C ILE A 46 19.09 -5.84 7.62
N THR A 47 18.67 -4.61 7.37
CA THR A 47 18.70 -3.99 6.03
C THR A 47 20.12 -3.93 5.46
N ARG A 48 21.14 -3.61 6.29
CA ARG A 48 22.55 -3.65 5.84
C ARG A 48 22.99 -5.05 5.41
N ASN A 49 22.56 -6.10 6.11
CA ASN A 49 22.88 -7.47 5.72
C ASN A 49 22.26 -7.82 4.35
N CYS A 50 21.06 -7.31 4.07
CA CYS A 50 20.42 -7.48 2.76
C CYS A 50 21.02 -6.63 1.63
N ALA A 51 21.96 -5.72 1.93
CA ALA A 51 22.77 -5.05 0.92
C ALA A 51 23.92 -5.94 0.40
N ASP A 52 24.30 -7.00 1.14
CA ASP A 52 25.27 -7.98 0.65
C ASP A 52 24.63 -8.87 -0.44
N PRO A 53 25.19 -8.93 -1.66
CA PRO A 53 24.59 -9.68 -2.77
C PRO A 53 24.49 -11.18 -2.51
N SER A 54 25.49 -11.77 -1.83
CA SER A 54 25.52 -13.20 -1.52
C SER A 54 24.48 -13.56 -0.47
N PHE A 55 24.33 -12.70 0.54
CA PHE A 55 23.28 -12.85 1.55
C PHE A 55 21.89 -12.68 0.92
N LYS A 56 21.70 -11.65 0.09
CA LYS A 56 20.44 -11.37 -0.61
C LYS A 56 20.02 -12.50 -1.54
N GLN A 57 20.96 -13.07 -2.31
CA GLN A 57 20.66 -14.20 -3.20
C GLN A 57 20.13 -15.42 -2.43
N ARG A 58 20.71 -15.73 -1.27
CA ARG A 58 20.29 -16.85 -0.42
C ARG A 58 19.00 -16.58 0.36
N ASN A 59 18.70 -15.32 0.63
CA ASN A 59 17.60 -14.89 1.49
C ASN A 59 16.64 -13.94 0.77
N ALA A 60 16.40 -14.16 -0.53
CA ALA A 60 15.71 -13.19 -1.39
C ALA A 60 14.33 -12.77 -0.84
N THR A 61 13.51 -13.74 -0.42
CA THR A 61 12.18 -13.46 0.16
C THR A 61 12.28 -12.69 1.47
N PHE A 62 13.22 -13.04 2.34
CA PHE A 62 13.42 -12.35 3.61
C PHE A 62 13.90 -10.91 3.38
N CYS A 63 14.85 -10.70 2.48
CA CYS A 63 15.33 -9.37 2.16
C CYS A 63 14.25 -8.50 1.50
N GLN A 64 13.34 -9.09 0.72
CA GLN A 64 12.16 -8.37 0.24
C GLN A 64 11.27 -7.92 1.41
N GLN A 65 11.00 -8.80 2.38
CA GLN A 65 10.20 -8.45 3.56
C GLN A 65 10.88 -7.36 4.42
N VAL A 66 12.21 -7.39 4.52
CA VAL A 66 13.01 -6.36 5.21
C VAL A 66 12.89 -5.02 4.49
N ASP A 67 13.00 -5.01 3.16
CA ASP A 67 12.85 -3.78 2.36
C ASP A 67 11.43 -3.20 2.50
N ASP A 68 10.41 -4.05 2.48
CA ASP A 68 9.01 -3.65 2.65
C ASP A 68 8.76 -3.12 4.08
N ALA A 69 9.28 -3.80 5.11
CA ALA A 69 9.19 -3.35 6.50
C ALA A 69 9.94 -2.03 6.73
N ALA A 70 11.12 -1.85 6.13
CA ALA A 70 11.90 -0.61 6.24
C ALA A 70 11.19 0.59 5.61
N ARG A 71 10.40 0.37 4.55
CA ARG A 71 9.55 1.42 3.96
C ARG A 71 8.36 1.73 4.84
N LEU A 72 7.65 0.71 5.32
CA LEU A 72 6.54 0.90 6.25
C LEU A 72 7.02 1.64 7.52
N ALA A 73 8.23 1.34 8.02
CA ALA A 73 8.81 2.03 9.17
C ALA A 73 9.02 3.55 8.98
N GLN A 74 9.03 4.06 7.75
CA GLN A 74 9.09 5.50 7.48
C GLN A 74 7.74 6.19 7.70
N MET A 75 6.64 5.42 7.74
CA MET A 75 5.33 5.95 8.07
C MET A 75 5.23 6.22 9.57
N PRO A 76 4.56 7.31 9.98
CA PRO A 76 4.20 7.54 11.37
C PRO A 76 3.50 6.30 11.96
N THR A 77 3.83 5.98 13.22
CA THR A 77 3.30 4.77 13.89
C THR A 77 1.78 4.79 13.95
N GLU A 78 1.19 5.94 14.21
CA GLU A 78 -0.26 6.16 14.28
C GLU A 78 -0.91 5.86 12.93
N LEU A 79 -0.29 6.31 11.84
CA LEU A 79 -0.76 6.03 10.49
C LEU A 79 -0.65 4.53 10.19
N ARG A 80 0.46 3.86 10.52
CA ARG A 80 0.57 2.41 10.34
C ARG A 80 -0.51 1.63 11.09
N LEU A 81 -0.80 2.03 12.33
CA LEU A 81 -1.82 1.38 13.16
C LEU A 81 -3.23 1.58 12.58
N LEU A 82 -3.52 2.77 12.05
CA LEU A 82 -4.78 3.05 11.35
C LEU A 82 -4.89 2.22 10.07
N MET A 83 -3.81 2.16 9.29
CA MET A 83 -3.78 1.43 8.02
C MET A 83 -3.80 -0.10 8.20
N ALA A 84 -3.34 -0.62 9.35
CA ALA A 84 -3.44 -2.04 9.67
C ALA A 84 -4.90 -2.49 9.93
N GLN A 85 -5.84 -1.56 10.09
CA GLN A 85 -7.26 -1.83 10.29
C GLN A 85 -8.04 -1.56 8.99
N PRO A 86 -8.58 -2.59 8.31
CA PRO A 86 -9.17 -2.44 6.98
C PRO A 86 -10.27 -1.37 6.88
N ARG A 87 -11.16 -1.30 7.88
CA ARG A 87 -12.23 -0.31 7.92
C ARG A 87 -11.72 1.11 8.11
N ALA A 88 -10.77 1.31 9.03
CA ALA A 88 -10.20 2.62 9.31
C ALA A 88 -9.39 3.13 8.11
N ALA A 89 -8.61 2.24 7.49
CA ALA A 89 -7.85 2.54 6.28
C ALA A 89 -8.76 2.96 5.11
N ALA A 90 -9.86 2.24 4.89
CA ALA A 90 -10.86 2.61 3.88
C ALA A 90 -11.48 3.99 4.16
N SER A 91 -11.92 4.24 5.40
CA SER A 91 -12.46 5.54 5.79
C SER A 91 -11.45 6.69 5.63
N LEU A 92 -10.18 6.44 5.94
CA LEU A 92 -9.13 7.43 5.77
C LEU A 92 -8.90 7.76 4.28
N ARG A 93 -8.89 6.76 3.41
CA ARG A 93 -8.81 7.00 1.96
C ARG A 93 -9.99 7.81 1.44
N GLU A 94 -11.21 7.43 1.82
CA GLU A 94 -12.41 8.18 1.44
C GLU A 94 -12.35 9.63 1.93
N LEU A 95 -11.86 9.84 3.15
CA LEU A 95 -11.65 11.19 3.69
C LEU A 95 -10.63 11.98 2.85
N CYS A 96 -9.50 11.37 2.48
CA CYS A 96 -8.46 12.01 1.69
C CYS A 96 -8.90 12.27 0.23
N LEU A 97 -9.75 11.41 -0.34
CA LEU A 97 -10.38 11.60 -1.65
C LEU A 97 -11.46 12.69 -1.62
N ALA A 98 -12.30 12.73 -0.58
CA ALA A 98 -13.31 13.78 -0.41
C ALA A 98 -12.65 15.15 -0.17
N ALA A 99 -11.44 15.16 0.40
CA ALA A 99 -10.66 16.38 0.61
C ALA A 99 -10.02 16.95 -0.67
N VAL A 100 -10.17 16.32 -1.85
CA VAL A 100 -9.55 16.73 -3.14
C VAL A 100 -9.94 18.14 -3.61
N GLY A 101 -10.96 18.78 -3.01
CA GLY A 101 -11.27 20.21 -3.20
C GLY A 101 -10.43 21.19 -2.36
N ARG A 102 -9.54 20.70 -1.49
CA ARG A 102 -8.59 21.46 -0.68
C ARG A 102 -7.18 20.93 -0.98
N PRO A 103 -6.10 21.72 -0.81
CA PRO A 103 -4.76 21.18 -0.95
C PRO A 103 -4.64 19.94 -0.04
N MET A 104 -4.39 18.75 -0.59
CA MET A 104 -4.13 17.52 0.18
C MET A 104 -3.04 17.74 1.25
N GLN A 105 -2.17 18.73 1.00
CA GLN A 105 -1.11 19.23 1.87
C GLN A 105 -1.60 19.86 3.19
N ASN A 106 -2.88 20.24 3.30
CA ASN A 106 -3.43 20.86 4.52
C ASN A 106 -3.83 19.83 5.58
N SER A 107 -3.87 18.54 5.24
CA SER A 107 -4.07 17.46 6.20
C SER A 107 -2.82 16.61 6.26
N TYR A 108 -2.07 16.74 7.36
CA TYR A 108 -0.84 15.98 7.62
C TYR A 108 -1.01 14.48 7.35
N LEU A 109 -2.14 13.91 7.77
CA LEU A 109 -2.41 12.48 7.64
C LEU A 109 -2.60 12.04 6.18
N CYS A 110 -3.26 12.86 5.35
CA CYS A 110 -3.41 12.57 3.92
C CYS A 110 -2.11 12.75 3.15
N ALA A 111 -1.26 13.71 3.56
CA ALA A 111 0.06 13.90 2.98
C ALA A 111 0.98 12.70 3.25
N GLU A 112 1.02 12.21 4.49
CA GLU A 112 1.82 11.03 4.86
C GLU A 112 1.29 9.75 4.21
N LEU A 113 -0.03 9.59 4.10
CA LEU A 113 -0.63 8.46 3.37
C LEU A 113 -0.25 8.49 1.89
N TYR A 114 -0.38 9.64 1.22
CA TYR A 114 0.00 9.80 -0.18
C TYR A 114 1.48 9.52 -0.43
N LYS A 115 2.36 10.00 0.47
CA LYS A 115 3.79 9.72 0.43
C LYS A 115 4.09 8.23 0.56
N ALA A 116 3.40 7.53 1.46
CA ALA A 116 3.55 6.09 1.61
C ALA A 116 3.09 5.34 0.34
N GLU A 117 1.90 5.65 -0.17
CA GLU A 117 1.32 4.97 -1.35
C GLU A 117 2.13 5.20 -2.63
N SER A 118 2.63 6.42 -2.87
CA SER A 118 3.50 6.72 -4.02
C SER A 118 4.82 5.93 -3.98
N GLY A 119 5.37 5.70 -2.78
CA GLY A 119 6.55 4.85 -2.58
C GLY A 119 6.33 3.39 -2.98
N PHE A 120 5.14 2.82 -2.73
CA PHE A 120 4.82 1.45 -3.13
C PHE A 120 4.43 1.32 -4.60
N ASN A 121 3.69 2.29 -5.15
CA ASN A 121 3.29 2.28 -6.55
C ASN A 121 4.50 2.35 -7.51
N SER A 122 5.49 3.19 -7.19
CA SER A 122 6.73 3.27 -7.98
C SER A 122 7.49 1.94 -8.01
N MET A 123 7.51 1.17 -6.92
CA MET A 123 8.13 -0.16 -6.92
C MET A 123 7.34 -1.20 -7.71
N ALA A 124 6.01 -1.21 -7.57
CA ALA A 124 5.18 -2.12 -8.34
C ALA A 124 5.38 -1.91 -9.84
N GLU A 125 5.52 -0.65 -10.27
CA GLU A 125 5.84 -0.30 -11.65
C GLU A 125 7.26 -0.71 -12.05
N GLN A 126 8.26 -0.46 -11.21
CA GLN A 126 9.65 -0.84 -11.48
C GLN A 126 9.82 -2.36 -11.58
N ARG A 127 9.14 -3.13 -10.72
CA ARG A 127 9.14 -4.59 -10.77
C ARG A 127 8.48 -5.13 -12.03
N ARG A 128 7.38 -4.50 -12.48
CA ARG A 128 6.74 -4.84 -13.76
C ARG A 128 7.68 -4.59 -14.94
N LYS A 129 8.44 -3.49 -14.94
CA LYS A 129 9.43 -3.19 -15.99
C LYS A 129 10.56 -4.22 -16.03
N LEU A 130 11.13 -4.58 -14.88
CA LEU A 130 12.18 -5.60 -14.79
C LEU A 130 11.72 -6.97 -15.32
N LEU A 131 10.48 -7.37 -15.00
CA LEU A 131 9.90 -8.62 -15.52
C LEU A 131 9.66 -8.58 -17.03
N GLN A 132 9.29 -7.42 -17.58
CA GLN A 132 9.14 -7.24 -19.02
C GLN A 132 10.48 -7.29 -19.76
N GLU A 133 11.54 -6.72 -19.18
CA GLU A 133 12.90 -6.78 -19.72
C GLU A 133 13.47 -8.21 -19.70
N GLN A 134 13.29 -8.92 -18.58
CA GLN A 134 13.73 -10.32 -18.44
C GLN A 134 13.03 -11.26 -19.44
N ASN A 135 11.73 -11.04 -19.71
CA ASN A 135 11.00 -11.79 -20.75
C ASN A 135 11.41 -11.41 -22.18
N ARG A 136 12.05 -10.25 -22.38
CA ARG A 136 12.51 -9.78 -23.69
C ARG A 136 13.92 -10.27 -24.03
N GLU A 137 14.76 -10.53 -23.02
CA GLU A 137 16.14 -11.00 -23.16
C GLU A 137 16.29 -12.53 -23.24
N SER A 138 15.19 -13.29 -23.17
CA SER A 138 15.20 -14.74 -23.35
C SER A 138 14.66 -15.10 -24.75
N PRO A 139 15.48 -15.07 -25.83
CA PRO A 139 15.10 -15.68 -27.09
C PRO A 139 15.10 -17.20 -26.87
N GLY A 140 13.98 -17.85 -27.15
CA GLY A 140 13.93 -19.29 -27.36
C GLY A 140 14.73 -19.69 -28.59
#